data_AF-A0A6N7CQ59-F1
#
_entry.id   AF-A0A6N7CQ59-F1
#
_cell.length_a   1.000
_cell.length_b   1.000
_cell.length_c   1.000
_cell.angle_alpha   90.00
_cell.angle_beta   90.00
_cell.angle_gamma   90.00
#
_symmetry.space_group_name_H-M   'P 1'
#
loop_
_entity.id
_entity.type
_entity.pdbx_description
1 polymer ?
#
loop_
_entity_poly.entity_id
_entity_poly.type
_entity_poly.pdbx_seq_one_letter_code
_entity_poly.pdbx_strand_id
1 'polypeptide(L)'
;MRRLVMCCDGTWNTPGQLAPTNVRRLYSALVDSATDGPDPTDGQDTTDGEIATDGREQLTRYQPGVGTVSGGLFGWLLGGAAGVGLSSDVMDAYHWLTTTYRPGDTIALFGFSRGAFTARSLAGMIAACGLIDTTCLDEAATWRQIRHAYQQRYRRGPDADPSWSDGLRFTYHPEHPDRIPVDFIGVWDTVGALGVPDTLGWTNLLDPPTRYAFHNVKFNPHVRHGRHAVALDEQRAPFTPTLWSDLEPGQDVKQVWFPGSHMDVGGGHPQTGLSDGALHWMIDESRTAIGLEFRNAVEKQIEPDPLGMVHDDNQGIYGLLEPLYEPLLRSMLEPFMEPRPRATPVIDKYENNASLHPSVYTRHERPPITSGPYRSTRTLAPGESATVGVSARDPWNWTGLYLDVGEYAFAATGEWTDLSIASGPAGTTGWRRFHPREAFRLASTVLGQGERLFRRVTGNPQANFLLTRRDENEPWMSLIGVVANDAIALEGAQALHERIAIGAGTNHRVCRSGYLYAFANDAWGFYGNNRGDVHLTVTRTQ
;
A
#
# COMPACT_ATOMS: atom_id res chain seq x y z
N MET A 1 22.43 5.95 27.35
CA MET A 1 21.80 5.16 26.27
C MET A 1 20.58 5.91 25.82
N ARG A 2 20.53 6.33 24.56
CA ARG A 2 19.50 7.21 24.00
C ARG A 2 18.63 6.42 23.01
N ARG A 3 17.44 6.93 22.73
CA ARG A 3 16.56 6.45 21.66
C ARG A 3 16.64 7.40 20.48
N LEU A 4 17.06 6.89 19.33
CA LEU A 4 17.02 7.60 18.06
C LEU A 4 15.73 7.23 17.35
N VAL A 5 14.87 8.21 17.06
CA VAL A 5 13.58 7.98 16.39
C VAL A 5 13.60 8.64 15.02
N MET A 6 13.54 7.82 13.96
CA MET A 6 13.52 8.29 12.58
C MET A 6 12.14 8.13 11.97
N CYS A 7 11.52 9.23 11.58
CA CYS A 7 10.18 9.29 10.99
C CYS A 7 10.28 9.63 9.50
N CYS A 8 10.17 8.62 8.63
CA CYS A 8 10.22 8.75 7.18
C CYS A 8 8.81 8.87 6.60
N ASP A 9 8.43 10.04 6.09
CA ASP A 9 7.09 10.24 5.56
C ASP A 9 6.95 9.81 4.09
N GLY A 10 5.71 9.56 3.67
CA GLY A 10 5.34 9.28 2.29
C GLY A 10 5.49 10.50 1.38
N THR A 11 5.35 10.27 0.08
CA THR A 11 5.39 11.35 -0.93
C THR A 11 4.09 12.13 -0.96
N TRP A 12 4.16 13.38 -1.45
CA TRP A 12 3.10 14.39 -1.52
C TRP A 12 2.86 15.21 -0.24
N ASN A 13 3.76 15.14 0.74
CA ASN A 13 3.66 15.89 1.99
C ASN A 13 4.36 17.26 1.94
N THR A 14 3.87 18.15 1.07
CA THR A 14 4.45 19.48 0.79
C THR A 14 3.39 20.61 0.89
N PRO A 15 3.77 21.91 0.88
CA PRO A 15 3.00 23.09 1.35
C PRO A 15 1.65 23.44 0.67
N GLY A 16 0.76 22.46 0.55
CA GLY A 16 -0.62 22.59 0.08
C GLY A 16 -1.52 21.42 0.53
N GLN A 17 -0.98 20.47 1.29
CA GLN A 17 -1.76 19.39 1.90
C GLN A 17 -2.65 19.97 3.00
N LEU A 18 -3.96 19.68 2.95
CA LEU A 18 -4.94 20.19 3.91
C LEU A 18 -4.75 19.62 5.32
N ALA A 19 -4.10 18.45 5.44
CA ALA A 19 -3.89 17.78 6.72
C ALA A 19 -2.59 16.94 6.74
N PRO A 20 -1.92 16.80 7.90
CA PRO A 20 -0.70 16.02 8.06
C PRO A 20 -0.95 14.50 8.07
N THR A 21 0.08 13.72 7.73
CA THR A 21 0.08 12.26 7.87
C THR A 21 0.25 11.81 9.33
N ASN A 22 0.00 10.53 9.59
CA ASN A 22 0.28 9.91 10.89
C ASN A 22 1.77 9.86 11.22
N VAL A 23 2.68 9.84 10.24
CA VAL A 23 4.13 9.96 10.51
C VAL A 23 4.45 11.35 11.06
N ARG A 24 3.94 12.41 10.42
CA ARG A 24 4.14 13.78 10.89
C ARG A 24 3.46 14.02 12.23
N ARG A 25 2.26 13.48 12.44
CA ARG A 25 1.52 13.59 13.72
C ARG A 25 2.20 12.82 14.84
N LEU A 26 2.68 11.60 14.58
CA LEU A 26 3.49 10.83 15.53
C LEU A 26 4.76 11.61 15.90
N TYR A 27 5.49 12.14 14.91
CA TYR A 27 6.67 12.98 15.16
C TYR A 27 6.34 14.19 16.03
N SER A 28 5.24 14.90 15.74
CA SER A 28 4.76 16.02 16.56
C SER A 28 4.25 15.60 17.94
N ALA A 29 4.00 14.31 18.19
CA ALA A 29 3.60 13.81 19.49
C ALA A 29 4.80 13.29 20.31
N LEU A 30 5.96 13.02 19.71
CA LEU A 30 7.13 12.54 20.45
C LEU A 30 7.68 13.64 21.38
N VAL A 31 8.12 13.24 22.56
CA VAL A 31 9.02 14.05 23.40
C VAL A 31 10.40 14.07 22.74
N ASP A 32 10.99 15.26 22.56
CA ASP A 32 12.36 15.40 22.02
C ASP A 32 13.27 16.08 23.04
N SER A 33 14.28 15.36 23.52
CA SER A 33 15.20 15.87 24.54
C SER A 33 16.08 17.02 24.07
N ALA A 34 16.22 17.23 22.75
CA ALA A 34 16.96 18.37 22.20
C ALA A 34 16.15 19.68 22.21
N THR A 35 14.82 19.62 22.19
CA THR A 35 13.95 20.80 22.15
C THR A 35 13.11 20.99 23.41
N ASP A 36 12.82 19.89 24.12
CA ASP A 36 11.90 19.84 25.26
C ASP A 36 12.66 19.67 26.60
N GLY A 37 13.99 19.78 26.57
CA GLY A 37 14.83 19.81 27.77
C GLY A 37 14.64 21.10 28.59
N PRO A 38 14.96 21.11 29.89
CA PRO A 38 14.79 22.28 30.75
C PRO A 38 15.60 23.47 30.21
N ASP A 39 14.94 24.61 30.02
CA ASP A 39 15.59 25.88 29.69
C ASP A 39 16.54 26.27 30.85
N PRO A 40 17.86 26.42 30.63
CA PRO A 40 18.79 26.80 31.69
C PRO A 40 18.58 28.23 32.23
N THR A 41 17.75 29.05 31.58
CA THR A 41 17.61 30.49 31.88
C THR A 41 16.38 30.87 32.69
N ASP A 42 15.38 29.99 32.79
CA ASP A 42 14.22 30.21 33.65
C ASP A 42 14.41 29.51 34.99
N GLY A 43 14.88 30.28 35.98
CA GLY A 43 14.93 29.89 37.40
C GLY A 43 13.54 29.79 38.05
N GLN A 44 12.52 29.46 37.29
CA GLN A 44 11.14 29.35 37.70
C GLN A 44 10.62 27.97 37.31
N ASP A 45 10.18 27.23 38.31
CA ASP A 45 9.66 25.87 38.25
C ASP A 45 8.43 25.80 37.32
N THR A 46 8.66 25.77 36.01
CA THR A 46 7.65 25.48 34.98
C THR A 46 7.73 23.98 34.68
N THR A 47 7.13 23.20 35.58
CA THR A 47 6.88 21.76 35.41
C THR A 47 5.84 21.49 34.32
N ASP A 48 6.07 21.98 33.10
CA ASP A 48 5.33 21.57 31.89
C ASP A 48 6.29 21.09 30.78
N GLY A 49 7.61 21.10 31.03
CA GLY A 49 8.58 20.38 30.19
C GLY A 49 8.37 18.88 30.38
N GLU A 50 7.75 18.22 29.39
CA GLU A 50 7.58 16.77 29.37
C GLU A 50 8.95 16.10 29.14
N ILE A 51 9.71 15.91 30.22
CA ILE A 51 10.98 15.17 30.21
C ILE A 51 10.67 13.68 30.08
N ALA A 52 11.52 12.92 29.37
CA ALA A 52 11.47 11.47 29.33
C ALA A 52 11.43 10.87 30.76
N THR A 53 10.29 10.31 31.12
CA THR A 53 9.95 9.68 32.40
C THR A 53 10.85 8.52 32.77
N ASP A 54 11.45 7.82 31.80
CA ASP A 54 12.42 6.75 32.05
C ASP A 54 13.88 7.21 32.10
N GLY A 55 14.11 8.52 31.93
CA GLY A 55 15.42 9.16 31.97
C GLY A 55 16.30 8.91 30.75
N ARG A 56 15.81 8.24 29.69
CA ARG A 56 16.56 8.07 28.43
C ARG A 56 16.17 9.17 27.45
N GLU A 57 17.18 9.90 26.97
CA GLU A 57 16.96 10.92 25.94
C GLU A 57 16.36 10.31 24.67
N GLN A 58 15.40 11.01 24.08
CA GLN A 58 14.86 10.72 22.75
C GLN A 58 15.34 11.81 21.78
N LEU A 59 16.06 11.40 20.73
CA LEU A 59 16.46 12.29 19.64
C LEU A 59 15.64 11.94 18.41
N THR A 60 14.84 12.89 17.94
CA THR A 60 13.89 12.63 16.86
C THR A 60 14.35 13.29 15.56
N ARG A 61 14.06 12.64 14.43
CA ARG A 61 14.28 13.20 13.10
C ARG A 61 13.09 12.91 12.20
N TYR A 62 12.54 13.98 11.64
CA TYR A 62 11.55 13.90 10.59
C TYR A 62 12.22 14.03 9.22
N GLN A 63 11.91 13.10 8.33
CA GLN A 63 12.29 13.14 6.93
C GLN A 63 11.02 13.30 6.08
N PRO A 64 10.87 14.43 5.36
CA PRO A 64 9.77 14.58 4.43
C PRO A 64 9.95 13.61 3.26
N GLY A 65 8.85 13.07 2.72
CA GLY A 65 8.95 12.27 1.51
C GLY A 65 9.24 13.12 0.27
N VAL A 66 9.77 12.46 -0.78
CA VAL A 66 10.15 13.11 -2.05
C VAL A 66 9.10 14.09 -2.59
N GLY A 67 9.51 15.34 -2.83
CA GLY A 67 8.69 16.37 -3.48
C GLY A 67 8.49 16.10 -4.97
N THR A 68 7.32 16.45 -5.49
CA THR A 68 6.94 16.21 -6.89
C THR A 68 7.73 17.06 -7.88
N VAL A 69 8.33 16.40 -8.86
CA VAL A 69 8.46 16.94 -10.21
C VAL A 69 7.06 17.27 -10.72
N SER A 70 6.88 18.47 -11.26
CA SER A 70 5.63 19.04 -11.75
C SER A 70 4.82 18.04 -12.59
N GLY A 71 3.70 17.51 -12.06
CA GLY A 71 2.88 16.55 -12.83
C GLY A 71 1.86 15.65 -12.13
N GLY A 72 1.59 15.78 -10.82
CA GLY A 72 0.57 14.94 -10.19
C GLY A 72 0.99 13.48 -9.99
N LEU A 73 0.03 12.62 -9.66
CA LEU A 73 0.18 11.15 -9.66
C LEU A 73 0.65 10.61 -11.04
N PHE A 74 0.34 11.33 -12.12
CA PHE A 74 0.75 10.96 -13.47
C PHE A 74 2.27 11.02 -13.67
N GLY A 75 2.96 11.96 -13.01
CA GLY A 75 4.42 12.01 -12.93
C GLY A 75 5.05 10.88 -12.10
N TRP A 76 4.26 10.28 -11.18
CA TRP A 76 4.67 9.13 -10.35
C TRP A 76 4.64 7.80 -11.12
N LEU A 77 3.69 7.59 -12.04
CA LEU A 77 3.61 6.38 -12.89
C LEU A 77 4.64 6.35 -14.01
N LEU A 78 5.01 7.52 -14.55
CA LEU A 78 5.79 7.64 -15.79
C LEU A 78 7.26 8.02 -15.57
N GLY A 79 7.66 8.32 -14.34
CA GLY A 79 8.98 8.87 -14.04
C GLY A 79 9.96 7.85 -13.45
N GLY A 80 10.98 7.45 -14.22
CA GLY A 80 12.18 6.75 -13.71
C GLY A 80 12.95 7.52 -12.60
N ALA A 81 12.57 8.78 -12.33
CA ALA A 81 13.04 9.58 -11.20
C ALA A 81 12.57 9.06 -9.82
N ALA A 82 11.51 8.24 -9.76
CA ALA A 82 10.97 7.71 -8.50
C ALA A 82 11.97 6.79 -7.75
N GLY A 83 12.75 5.98 -8.47
CA GLY A 83 13.76 5.09 -7.87
C GLY A 83 15.03 5.81 -7.41
N VAL A 84 15.37 6.94 -8.05
CA VAL A 84 16.51 7.80 -7.67
C VAL A 84 16.24 8.53 -6.37
N GLY A 85 15.05 9.10 -6.20
CA GLY A 85 14.67 9.83 -4.98
C GLY A 85 14.63 8.96 -3.72
N LEU A 86 14.10 7.74 -3.84
CA LEU A 86 14.01 6.82 -2.70
C LEU A 86 15.37 6.32 -2.20
N SER A 87 16.31 6.10 -3.13
CA SER A 87 17.69 5.73 -2.76
C SER A 87 18.35 6.86 -1.96
N SER A 88 18.13 8.12 -2.38
CA SER A 88 18.59 9.29 -1.62
C SER A 88 17.95 9.34 -0.25
N ASP A 89 16.63 9.14 -0.12
CA ASP A 89 15.96 9.18 1.18
C ASP A 89 16.54 8.15 2.16
N VAL A 90 16.78 6.92 1.72
CA VAL A 90 17.42 5.88 2.55
C VAL A 90 18.83 6.30 2.96
N MET A 91 19.64 6.82 2.04
CA MET A 91 21.01 7.25 2.35
C MET A 91 21.06 8.49 3.26
N ASP A 92 20.13 9.43 3.11
CA ASP A 92 19.94 10.59 3.99
C ASP A 92 19.56 10.17 5.40
N ALA A 93 18.67 9.18 5.52
CA ALA A 93 18.30 8.63 6.81
C ALA A 93 19.46 7.92 7.48
N TYR A 94 20.19 7.12 6.69
CA TYR A 94 21.40 6.43 7.12
C TYR A 94 22.48 7.42 7.56
N HIS A 95 22.67 8.52 6.83
CA HIS A 95 23.60 9.59 7.18
C HIS A 95 23.34 10.18 8.57
N TRP A 96 22.09 10.51 8.86
CA TRP A 96 21.71 11.02 10.18
C TRP A 96 22.03 10.00 11.28
N LEU A 97 21.74 8.72 11.06
CA LEU A 97 22.04 7.67 12.03
C LEU A 97 23.55 7.49 12.21
N THR A 98 24.36 7.42 11.15
CA THR A 98 25.82 7.24 11.26
C THR A 98 26.52 8.41 11.96
N THR A 99 25.99 9.62 11.81
CA THR A 99 26.55 10.83 12.43
C THR A 99 26.05 11.08 13.86
N THR A 100 24.94 10.45 14.26
CA THR A 100 24.29 10.68 15.58
C THR A 100 24.48 9.51 16.54
N TYR A 101 24.50 8.27 16.03
CA TYR A 101 24.52 7.05 16.81
C TYR A 101 25.78 6.92 17.68
N ARG A 102 25.57 6.54 18.94
CA ARG A 102 26.62 6.13 19.86
C ARG A 102 26.40 4.67 20.26
N PRO A 103 27.48 3.90 20.52
CA PRO A 103 27.35 2.52 20.97
C PRO A 103 26.40 2.40 22.17
N GLY A 104 25.41 1.54 22.03
CA GLY A 104 24.39 1.31 23.04
C GLY A 104 23.13 2.14 22.87
N ASP A 105 23.04 3.07 21.92
CA ASP A 105 21.76 3.69 21.55
C ASP A 105 20.83 2.66 20.86
N THR A 106 19.53 2.92 20.90
CA THR A 106 18.50 2.13 20.19
C THR A 106 17.82 2.96 19.13
N ILE A 107 17.40 2.32 18.04
CA ILE A 107 16.82 2.97 16.87
C ILE A 107 15.37 2.48 16.70
N ALA A 108 14.45 3.43 16.58
CA ALA A 108 13.07 3.19 16.19
C ALA A 108 12.80 3.87 14.84
N LEU A 109 12.24 3.13 13.90
CA LEU A 109 11.97 3.58 12.54
C LEU A 109 10.46 3.62 12.28
N PHE A 110 9.96 4.75 11.80
CA PHE A 110 8.57 4.93 11.44
C PHE A 110 8.41 5.33 9.98
N GLY A 111 7.36 4.86 9.32
CA GLY A 111 7.04 5.42 8.01
C GLY A 111 5.69 5.01 7.44
N PHE A 112 5.22 5.79 6.47
CA PHE A 112 3.94 5.58 5.78
C PHE A 112 4.15 5.46 4.27
N SER A 113 3.46 4.53 3.61
CA SER A 113 3.46 4.39 2.15
C SER A 113 4.89 4.16 1.60
N ARG A 114 5.44 5.09 0.82
CA ARG A 114 6.85 5.08 0.40
C ARG A 114 7.82 5.34 1.55
N GLY A 115 7.45 6.16 2.53
CA GLY A 115 8.22 6.35 3.74
C GLY A 115 8.34 5.06 4.56
N ALA A 116 7.31 4.21 4.54
CA ALA A 116 7.39 2.86 5.11
C ALA A 116 8.41 1.98 4.38
N PHE A 117 8.50 2.10 3.05
CA PHE A 117 9.56 1.46 2.27
C PHE A 117 10.93 1.99 2.66
N THR A 118 11.09 3.31 2.82
CA THR A 118 12.34 3.94 3.30
C THR A 118 12.74 3.40 4.67
N ALA A 119 11.82 3.36 5.63
CA ALA A 119 12.06 2.86 6.98
C ALA A 119 12.50 1.38 6.98
N ARG A 120 11.80 0.53 6.22
CA ARG A 120 12.15 -0.89 6.08
C ARG A 120 13.49 -1.09 5.36
N SER A 121 13.75 -0.31 4.32
CA SER A 121 15.02 -0.34 3.58
C SER A 121 16.19 0.15 4.42
N LEU A 122 15.97 1.16 5.27
CA LEU A 122 16.96 1.65 6.20
C LEU A 122 17.32 0.57 7.22
N ALA A 123 16.34 -0.13 7.78
CA ALA A 123 16.61 -1.28 8.65
C ALA A 123 17.43 -2.37 7.94
N GLY A 124 17.07 -2.68 6.69
CA GLY A 124 17.83 -3.61 5.84
C GLY A 124 19.26 -3.16 5.57
N MET A 125 19.46 -1.86 5.31
CA MET A 125 20.78 -1.27 5.10
C MET A 125 21.64 -1.31 6.37
N ILE A 126 21.08 -0.98 7.54
CA ILE A 126 21.79 -1.09 8.83
C ILE A 126 22.18 -2.53 9.10
N ALA A 127 21.30 -3.49 8.82
CA ALA A 127 21.60 -4.91 8.97
C ALA A 127 22.72 -5.39 8.02
N ALA A 128 22.68 -4.97 6.76
CA ALA A 128 23.62 -5.43 5.74
C ALA A 128 24.99 -4.74 5.82
N CYS A 129 25.00 -3.45 6.17
CA CYS A 129 26.16 -2.58 6.10
C CYS A 129 26.68 -2.14 7.48
N GLY A 130 25.96 -2.40 8.57
CA GLY A 130 26.28 -1.82 9.88
C GLY A 130 25.99 -0.32 9.94
N LEU A 131 26.59 0.38 10.90
CA LEU A 131 26.67 1.84 10.95
C LEU A 131 28.13 2.25 10.84
N ILE A 132 28.46 2.96 9.76
CA ILE A 132 29.82 3.45 9.48
C ILE A 132 30.20 4.49 10.54
N ASP A 133 31.42 4.39 11.05
CA ASP A 133 32.02 5.40 11.93
C ASP A 133 32.54 6.57 11.09
N THR A 134 31.84 7.70 11.21
CA THR A 134 32.13 8.93 10.46
C THR A 134 32.87 9.98 11.29
N THR A 135 33.31 9.65 12.51
CA THR A 135 33.88 10.64 13.46
C THR A 135 35.14 11.34 12.97
N CYS A 136 35.93 10.70 12.10
CA CYS A 136 37.15 11.27 11.52
C CYS A 136 37.00 11.68 10.04
N LEU A 137 35.78 11.76 9.52
CA LEU A 137 35.52 12.07 8.12
C LEU A 137 34.95 13.48 7.97
N ASP A 138 35.30 14.14 6.87
CA ASP A 138 34.53 15.30 6.41
C ASP A 138 33.22 14.85 5.74
N GLU A 139 32.30 15.80 5.56
CA GLU A 139 30.98 15.55 4.97
C GLU A 139 31.07 14.84 3.60
N ALA A 140 32.00 15.29 2.74
CA ALA A 140 32.16 14.74 1.40
C ALA A 140 32.63 13.28 1.44
N ALA A 141 33.55 12.94 2.35
CA ALA A 141 34.05 11.60 2.59
C ALA A 141 32.97 10.70 3.21
N THR A 142 32.20 11.22 4.19
CA THR A 142 31.06 10.52 4.78
C THR A 142 30.07 10.08 3.69
N TRP A 143 29.61 11.00 2.86
CA TRP A 143 28.70 10.69 1.75
C TRP A 143 29.29 9.71 0.73
N ARG A 144 30.60 9.77 0.50
CA ARG A 144 31.29 8.82 -0.39
C ARG A 144 31.21 7.40 0.16
N GLN A 145 31.46 7.22 1.46
CA GLN A 145 31.39 5.92 2.12
C GLN A 145 29.96 5.40 2.21
N ILE A 146 28.97 6.25 2.51
CA ILE A 146 27.55 5.87 2.52
C ILE A 146 27.11 5.39 1.14
N ARG A 147 27.41 6.15 0.08
CA ARG A 147 27.11 5.74 -1.30
C ARG A 147 27.79 4.43 -1.68
N HIS A 148 29.05 4.25 -1.26
CA HIS A 148 29.79 3.01 -1.48
C HIS A 148 29.12 1.82 -0.79
N ALA A 149 28.79 1.92 0.50
CA ALA A 149 28.09 0.86 1.23
C ALA A 149 26.70 0.57 0.64
N TYR A 150 25.95 1.60 0.27
CA TYR A 150 24.65 1.43 -0.39
C TYR A 150 24.79 0.66 -1.72
N GLN A 151 25.70 1.08 -2.59
CA GLN A 151 25.84 0.53 -3.94
C GLN A 151 26.55 -0.82 -3.98
N GLN A 152 27.62 -1.00 -3.20
CA GLN A 152 28.47 -2.19 -3.27
C GLN A 152 28.02 -3.31 -2.34
N ARG A 153 27.30 -2.98 -1.26
CA ARG A 153 26.82 -3.97 -0.29
C ARG A 153 25.30 -4.11 -0.30
N TYR A 154 24.58 -3.06 0.08
CA TYR A 154 23.12 -3.17 0.27
C TYR A 154 22.40 -3.54 -1.04
N ARG A 155 22.72 -2.86 -2.14
CA ARG A 155 22.08 -3.05 -3.45
C ARG A 155 22.51 -4.32 -4.19
N ARG A 156 23.69 -4.86 -3.87
CA ARG A 156 24.16 -6.14 -4.45
C ARG A 156 23.72 -7.34 -3.62
N GLY A 157 23.31 -7.14 -2.37
CA GLY A 157 22.79 -8.22 -1.53
C GLY A 157 23.81 -9.36 -1.39
N PRO A 158 23.42 -10.63 -1.67
CA PRO A 158 24.32 -11.78 -1.65
C PRO A 158 25.49 -11.71 -2.65
N ASP A 159 25.35 -10.94 -3.74
CA ASP A 159 26.36 -10.80 -4.79
C ASP A 159 27.40 -9.69 -4.50
N ALA A 160 27.37 -9.13 -3.29
CA ALA A 160 28.33 -8.13 -2.87
C ALA A 160 29.75 -8.72 -2.76
N ASP A 161 30.76 -7.97 -3.20
CA ASP A 161 32.17 -8.34 -3.00
C ASP A 161 32.45 -8.41 -1.49
N PRO A 162 32.98 -9.52 -0.94
CA PRO A 162 33.33 -9.61 0.48
C PRO A 162 34.26 -8.49 0.98
N SER A 163 35.07 -7.89 0.10
CA SER A 163 35.97 -6.79 0.43
C SER A 163 35.31 -5.41 0.43
N TRP A 164 33.97 -5.32 0.29
CA TRP A 164 33.25 -4.05 0.22
C TRP A 164 33.51 -3.13 1.43
N SER A 165 33.78 -3.71 2.60
CA SER A 165 34.00 -3.02 3.87
C SER A 165 35.48 -2.68 4.14
N ASP A 166 36.39 -3.01 3.23
CA ASP A 166 37.82 -2.77 3.41
C ASP A 166 38.11 -1.28 3.69
N GLY A 167 38.75 -1.01 4.82
CA GLY A 167 39.09 0.34 5.25
C GLY A 167 37.94 1.14 5.87
N LEU A 168 36.73 0.57 5.96
CA LEU A 168 35.63 1.17 6.72
C LEU A 168 35.80 0.88 8.21
N ARG A 169 35.41 1.86 9.03
CA ARG A 169 35.24 1.69 10.48
C ARG A 169 33.76 1.69 10.80
N PHE A 170 33.38 1.07 11.91
CA PHE A 170 31.98 0.89 12.26
C PHE A 170 31.71 1.24 13.73
N THR A 171 30.68 2.04 13.98
CA THR A 171 30.09 2.23 15.30
C THR A 171 29.17 1.06 15.67
N TYR A 172 28.60 0.40 14.66
CA TYR A 172 27.94 -0.91 14.76
C TYR A 172 28.37 -1.79 13.58
N HIS A 173 28.98 -2.95 13.87
CA HIS A 173 29.50 -3.85 12.84
C HIS A 173 28.42 -4.84 12.35
N PRO A 174 28.28 -5.07 11.03
CA PRO A 174 27.23 -5.94 10.49
C PRO A 174 27.41 -7.44 10.85
N GLU A 175 28.60 -7.87 11.29
CA GLU A 175 28.85 -9.25 11.73
C GLU A 175 28.31 -9.58 13.13
N HIS A 176 27.67 -8.62 13.81
CA HIS A 176 27.01 -8.82 15.10
C HIS A 176 25.51 -8.63 14.99
N PRO A 177 24.80 -9.44 14.17
CA PRO A 177 23.40 -9.23 13.87
C PRO A 177 22.51 -9.37 15.12
N ASP A 178 22.92 -10.16 16.12
CA ASP A 178 22.27 -10.28 17.43
C ASP A 178 22.26 -8.98 18.26
N ARG A 179 23.06 -7.99 17.84
CA ARG A 179 23.20 -6.67 18.48
C ARG A 179 22.75 -5.54 17.58
N ILE A 180 21.94 -5.81 16.55
CA ILE A 180 21.41 -4.76 15.69
C ILE A 180 20.73 -3.69 16.54
N PRO A 181 21.07 -2.39 16.36
CA PRO A 181 20.52 -1.34 17.20
C PRO A 181 19.07 -0.99 16.87
N VAL A 182 18.49 -1.58 15.82
CA VAL A 182 17.10 -1.35 15.40
C VAL A 182 16.18 -2.21 16.26
N ASP A 183 15.49 -1.57 17.20
CA ASP A 183 14.61 -2.24 18.16
C ASP A 183 13.15 -2.25 17.69
N PHE A 184 12.72 -1.26 16.91
CA PHE A 184 11.31 -1.12 16.50
C PHE A 184 11.17 -0.59 15.07
N ILE A 185 10.29 -1.22 14.29
CA ILE A 185 9.86 -0.72 12.97
C ILE A 185 8.33 -0.61 12.97
N GLY A 186 7.81 0.61 12.91
CA GLY A 186 6.38 0.92 12.85
C GLY A 186 5.98 1.52 11.52
N VAL A 187 5.15 0.83 10.74
CA VAL A 187 4.78 1.29 9.40
C VAL A 187 3.27 1.34 9.18
N TRP A 188 2.82 2.31 8.39
CA TRP A 188 1.47 2.38 7.86
C TRP A 188 1.48 2.03 6.37
N ASP A 189 0.63 1.08 5.99
CA ASP A 189 0.29 0.64 4.64
C ASP A 189 1.47 0.69 3.64
N THR A 190 2.55 -0.04 3.93
CA THR A 190 3.72 -0.13 3.04
C THR A 190 3.30 -0.49 1.64
N VAL A 191 3.63 0.33 0.64
CA VAL A 191 3.38 0.03 -0.78
C VAL A 191 4.70 -0.24 -1.51
N GLY A 192 4.73 -1.38 -2.21
CA GLY A 192 5.95 -1.94 -2.77
C GLY A 192 6.11 -1.81 -4.27
N ALA A 193 5.16 -1.21 -4.96
CA ALA A 193 5.18 -1.07 -6.41
C ALA A 193 6.21 -0.02 -6.85
N LEU A 194 7.50 -0.36 -6.69
CA LEU A 194 8.56 0.07 -7.59
C LEU A 194 8.78 -1.03 -8.62
N GLY A 195 7.72 -1.25 -9.38
CA GLY A 195 7.69 -1.91 -10.65
C GLY A 195 6.50 -1.29 -11.37
N VAL A 196 6.76 -0.53 -12.43
CA VAL A 196 5.68 -0.07 -13.32
C VAL A 196 4.91 -1.32 -13.76
N PRO A 197 3.57 -1.36 -13.70
CA PRO A 197 2.79 -2.53 -14.07
C PRO A 197 3.23 -3.10 -15.42
N ASP A 198 3.49 -4.42 -15.46
CA ASP A 198 3.80 -5.18 -16.68
C ASP A 198 2.64 -5.21 -17.70
N THR A 199 1.50 -4.57 -17.41
CA THR A 199 0.31 -4.52 -18.28
C THR A 199 0.49 -3.62 -19.51
N LEU A 200 1.54 -2.81 -19.53
CA LEU A 200 1.98 -2.04 -20.69
C LEU A 200 3.37 -2.56 -21.09
N GLY A 201 3.44 -3.44 -22.10
CA GLY A 201 4.67 -4.08 -22.60
C GLY A 201 5.77 -3.15 -23.17
N TRP A 202 5.97 -1.98 -22.59
CA TRP A 202 7.01 -0.98 -22.88
C TRP A 202 8.12 -0.96 -21.81
N THR A 203 7.88 -1.47 -20.61
CA THR A 203 8.82 -1.39 -19.47
C THR A 203 9.98 -2.37 -19.56
N ASN A 204 9.77 -3.53 -20.19
CA ASN A 204 10.80 -4.56 -20.40
C ASN A 204 11.96 -4.15 -21.32
N LEU A 205 11.88 -2.98 -21.98
CA LEU A 205 12.91 -2.49 -22.92
C LEU A 205 13.81 -1.39 -22.37
N LEU A 206 13.47 -0.73 -21.26
CA LEU A 206 14.23 0.41 -20.75
C LEU A 206 14.86 0.20 -19.36
N ASP A 207 14.34 -0.70 -18.52
CA ASP A 207 15.00 -1.11 -17.28
C ASP A 207 14.41 -2.43 -16.78
N PRO A 208 15.21 -3.45 -16.41
CA PRO A 208 14.67 -4.70 -15.90
C PRO A 208 13.94 -4.47 -14.56
N PRO A 209 12.77 -5.11 -14.34
CA PRO A 209 11.96 -4.97 -13.11
C PRO A 209 12.70 -5.32 -11.81
N THR A 210 13.85 -5.99 -11.92
CA THR A 210 14.73 -6.37 -10.81
C THR A 210 15.51 -5.21 -10.19
N ARG A 211 15.56 -4.01 -10.80
CA ARG A 211 16.37 -2.90 -10.27
C ARG A 211 15.74 -2.19 -9.08
N TYR A 212 14.43 -2.21 -8.87
CA TYR A 212 13.79 -1.49 -7.76
C TYR A 212 12.78 -2.31 -6.96
N ALA A 213 12.68 -3.61 -7.25
CA ALA A 213 12.00 -4.56 -6.39
C ALA A 213 12.61 -4.57 -4.98
N PHE A 214 11.78 -4.89 -3.98
CA PHE A 214 12.24 -5.12 -2.61
C PHE A 214 13.47 -6.05 -2.62
N HIS A 215 14.60 -5.56 -2.11
CA HIS A 215 15.76 -6.42 -1.86
C HIS A 215 15.51 -7.40 -0.71
N ASN A 216 14.53 -7.11 0.15
CA ASN A 216 14.03 -8.05 1.15
C ASN A 216 12.61 -7.68 1.65
N VAL A 217 11.59 -8.49 1.32
CA VAL A 217 10.25 -8.38 1.94
C VAL A 217 10.18 -9.06 3.31
N LYS A 218 11.19 -9.87 3.67
CA LYS A 218 11.26 -10.54 4.97
C LYS A 218 11.56 -9.54 6.07
N PHE A 219 10.96 -9.77 7.23
CA PHE A 219 11.34 -9.07 8.43
C PHE A 219 12.71 -9.57 8.90
N ASN A 220 13.60 -8.66 9.32
CA ASN A 220 14.90 -9.07 9.83
C ASN A 220 14.71 -9.76 11.20
N PRO A 221 15.16 -11.01 11.37
CA PRO A 221 14.90 -11.78 12.58
C PRO A 221 15.57 -11.23 13.85
N HIS A 222 16.52 -10.32 13.71
CA HIS A 222 17.17 -9.67 14.84
C HIS A 222 16.54 -8.34 15.24
N VAL A 223 15.64 -7.79 14.42
CA VAL A 223 14.82 -6.65 14.86
C VAL A 223 13.76 -7.18 15.82
N ARG A 224 13.63 -6.54 16.98
CA ARG A 224 12.79 -7.08 18.06
C ARG A 224 11.30 -6.93 17.79
N HIS A 225 10.88 -5.76 17.29
CA HIS A 225 9.47 -5.42 17.18
C HIS A 225 9.11 -4.87 15.79
N GLY A 226 8.15 -5.50 15.12
CA GLY A 226 7.55 -5.02 13.87
C GLY A 226 6.07 -4.71 14.05
N ARG A 227 5.62 -3.53 13.61
CA ARG A 227 4.21 -3.13 13.59
C ARG A 227 3.85 -2.60 12.21
N HIS A 228 2.79 -3.15 11.61
CA HIS A 228 2.29 -2.71 10.31
C HIS A 228 0.78 -2.50 10.40
N ALA A 229 0.34 -1.24 10.36
CA ALA A 229 -1.07 -0.88 10.22
C ALA A 229 -1.44 -0.91 8.72
N VAL A 230 -2.44 -1.69 8.32
CA VAL A 230 -2.77 -1.97 6.92
C VAL A 230 -4.17 -1.48 6.59
N ALA A 231 -4.37 -0.86 5.44
CA ALA A 231 -5.69 -0.38 4.99
C ALA A 231 -6.59 -1.52 4.50
N LEU A 232 -7.77 -1.69 5.08
CA LEU A 232 -8.70 -2.75 4.65
C LEU A 232 -9.39 -2.41 3.32
N ASP A 233 -9.70 -1.14 3.10
CA ASP A 233 -10.60 -0.68 2.02
C ASP A 233 -9.87 -0.04 0.83
N GLU A 234 -8.55 -0.12 0.79
CA GLU A 234 -7.77 0.32 -0.35
C GLU A 234 -7.87 -0.66 -1.53
N GLN A 235 -8.24 -0.15 -2.71
CA GLN A 235 -8.53 -0.96 -3.91
C GLN A 235 -7.68 -0.58 -5.13
N ARG A 236 -6.81 0.44 -5.05
CA ARG A 236 -5.95 0.82 -6.18
C ARG A 236 -4.83 -0.21 -6.31
N ALA A 237 -4.66 -0.82 -7.48
CA ALA A 237 -3.65 -1.87 -7.69
C ALA A 237 -2.23 -1.44 -7.28
N PRO A 238 -1.74 -0.24 -7.62
CA PRO A 238 -0.40 0.17 -7.24
C PRO A 238 -0.19 0.36 -5.73
N PHE A 239 -1.28 0.47 -4.98
CA PHE A 239 -1.28 0.61 -3.53
C PHE A 239 -1.44 -0.74 -2.84
N THR A 240 -1.23 -1.87 -3.52
CA THR A 240 -1.29 -3.18 -2.86
C THR A 240 -0.22 -3.27 -1.76
N PRO A 241 -0.59 -3.71 -0.55
CA PRO A 241 0.28 -3.59 0.60
C PRO A 241 1.37 -4.66 0.50
N THR A 242 2.61 -4.27 0.81
CA THR A 242 3.69 -5.23 0.99
C THR A 242 3.74 -5.66 2.44
N LEU A 243 3.05 -6.75 2.73
CA LEU A 243 3.10 -7.42 4.03
C LEU A 243 4.50 -8.01 4.27
N TRP A 244 4.88 -8.15 5.54
CA TRP A 244 5.97 -9.05 5.92
C TRP A 244 5.52 -10.50 5.78
N SER A 245 6.40 -11.34 5.23
CA SER A 245 6.22 -12.77 5.04
C SER A 245 7.33 -13.56 5.75
N ASP A 246 7.17 -14.88 5.86
CA ASP A 246 8.07 -15.81 6.56
C ASP A 246 8.41 -15.37 8.00
N LEU A 247 7.38 -15.06 8.78
CA LEU A 247 7.58 -14.75 10.18
C LEU A 247 7.93 -16.02 10.94
N GLU A 248 9.09 -16.04 11.59
CA GLU A 248 9.56 -17.15 12.41
C GLU A 248 8.79 -17.19 13.75
N PRO A 249 8.52 -18.39 14.30
CA PRO A 249 7.88 -18.51 15.62
C PRO A 249 8.63 -17.72 16.70
N GLY A 250 7.91 -16.88 17.44
CA GLY A 250 8.47 -16.06 18.51
C GLY A 250 8.95 -14.66 18.09
N GLN A 251 8.88 -14.31 16.80
CA GLN A 251 9.05 -12.92 16.37
C GLN A 251 7.87 -12.05 16.82
N ASP A 252 8.15 -10.90 17.45
CA ASP A 252 7.11 -9.93 17.81
C ASP A 252 6.79 -9.02 16.62
N VAL A 253 6.04 -9.56 15.66
CA VAL A 253 5.55 -8.82 14.48
C VAL A 253 4.03 -8.84 14.46
N LYS A 254 3.41 -7.66 14.37
CA LYS A 254 1.96 -7.49 14.24
C LYS A 254 1.62 -6.77 12.93
N GLN A 255 0.80 -7.40 12.11
CA GLN A 255 0.25 -6.81 10.87
C GLN A 255 -1.26 -6.70 11.05
N VAL A 256 -1.73 -5.51 11.37
CA VAL A 256 -3.09 -5.26 11.83
C VAL A 256 -3.83 -4.40 10.82
N TRP A 257 -5.00 -4.86 10.40
CA TRP A 257 -5.85 -4.23 9.40
C TRP A 257 -6.85 -3.28 10.06
N PHE A 258 -6.96 -2.09 9.49
CA PHE A 258 -7.82 -1.00 9.96
C PHE A 258 -8.85 -0.64 8.89
N PRO A 259 -10.06 -0.19 9.28
CA PRO A 259 -11.06 0.28 8.33
C PRO A 259 -10.57 1.54 7.59
N GLY A 260 -10.95 1.66 6.32
CA GLY A 260 -10.59 2.78 5.47
C GLY A 260 -9.53 2.47 4.40
N SER A 261 -9.34 3.45 3.52
CA SER A 261 -8.37 3.47 2.43
C SER A 261 -6.94 3.80 2.91
N HIS A 262 -5.99 3.91 1.97
CA HIS A 262 -4.58 4.17 2.28
C HIS A 262 -4.35 5.39 3.20
N MET A 263 -4.98 6.53 2.90
CA MET A 263 -4.86 7.75 3.72
C MET A 263 -5.77 7.74 4.95
N ASP A 264 -6.83 6.93 4.96
CA ASP A 264 -7.62 6.70 6.19
C ASP A 264 -6.83 5.93 7.26
N VAL A 265 -5.77 5.22 6.89
CA VAL A 265 -4.87 4.52 7.85
C VAL A 265 -3.57 5.29 8.06
N GLY A 266 -3.00 5.86 7.00
CA GLY A 266 -1.75 6.61 7.07
C GLY A 266 -1.88 8.09 7.42
N GLY A 267 -3.09 8.64 7.44
CA GLY A 267 -3.36 10.07 7.59
C GLY A 267 -3.19 10.84 6.27
N GLY A 268 -3.54 12.13 6.30
CA GLY A 268 -3.51 13.03 5.12
C GLY A 268 -4.87 13.64 4.77
N HIS A 269 -5.95 13.21 5.43
CA HIS A 269 -7.28 13.81 5.31
C HIS A 269 -7.60 14.76 6.47
N PRO A 270 -8.39 15.83 6.23
CA PRO A 270 -8.86 16.71 7.30
C PRO A 270 -9.73 16.00 8.35
N GLN A 271 -10.54 15.03 7.94
CA GLN A 271 -11.31 14.19 8.85
C GLN A 271 -10.45 12.99 9.27
N THR A 272 -9.97 13.00 10.52
CA THR A 272 -8.91 12.08 10.96
C THR A 272 -9.41 10.85 11.71
N GLY A 273 -10.71 10.72 12.01
CA GLY A 273 -11.24 9.70 12.92
C GLY A 273 -10.79 8.26 12.64
N LEU A 274 -10.75 7.83 11.37
CA LEU A 274 -10.21 6.51 11.02
C LEU A 274 -8.69 6.43 11.21
N SER A 275 -7.97 7.45 10.76
CA SER A 275 -6.50 7.52 10.86
C SER A 275 -6.01 7.64 12.30
N ASP A 276 -6.83 8.20 13.19
CA ASP A 276 -6.58 8.33 14.61
C ASP A 276 -6.55 6.96 15.28
N GLY A 277 -7.40 6.03 14.85
CA GLY A 277 -7.35 4.64 15.33
C GLY A 277 -6.01 3.97 15.03
N ALA A 278 -5.49 4.13 13.81
CA ALA A 278 -4.21 3.56 13.42
C ALA A 278 -3.00 4.29 14.05
N LEU A 279 -3.10 5.61 14.27
CA LEU A 279 -2.08 6.39 14.96
C LEU A 279 -2.00 6.02 16.44
N HIS A 280 -3.14 6.01 17.12
CA HIS A 280 -3.25 5.65 18.54
C HIS A 280 -2.70 4.25 18.79
N TRP A 281 -3.08 3.28 17.96
CA TRP A 281 -2.54 1.92 18.04
C TRP A 281 -1.00 1.89 17.91
N MET A 282 -0.43 2.62 16.96
CA MET A 282 1.03 2.66 16.78
C MET A 282 1.76 3.30 17.98
N ILE A 283 1.17 4.35 18.56
CA ILE A 283 1.67 5.01 19.78
C ILE A 283 1.68 4.01 20.94
N ASP A 284 0.57 3.33 21.19
CA ASP A 284 0.45 2.33 22.25
C ASP A 284 1.43 1.17 22.09
N GLU A 285 1.57 0.64 20.87
CA GLU A 285 2.47 -0.46 20.58
C GLU A 285 3.94 -0.07 20.77
N SER A 286 4.34 1.12 20.30
CA SER A 286 5.72 1.58 20.44
C SER A 286 6.08 1.97 21.88
N ARG A 287 5.13 2.59 22.61
CA ARG A 287 5.25 2.83 24.05
C ARG A 287 5.40 1.54 24.83
N THR A 288 4.54 0.56 24.57
CA THR A 288 4.55 -0.73 25.29
C THR A 288 5.80 -1.55 24.98
N ALA A 289 6.22 -1.59 23.71
CA ALA A 289 7.33 -2.44 23.28
C ALA A 289 8.70 -1.88 23.70
N ILE A 290 8.93 -0.57 23.54
CA ILE A 290 10.27 0.02 23.70
C ILE A 290 10.31 1.25 24.60
N GLY A 291 9.19 1.61 25.23
CA GLY A 291 9.09 2.75 26.13
C GLY A 291 9.22 4.10 25.42
N LEU A 292 8.71 4.23 24.18
CA LEU A 292 8.64 5.55 23.56
C LEU A 292 7.70 6.47 24.33
N GLU A 293 8.15 7.71 24.46
CA GLU A 293 7.46 8.74 25.22
C GLU A 293 6.87 9.81 24.31
N PHE A 294 5.66 10.22 24.66
CA PHE A 294 4.84 11.12 23.88
C PHE A 294 4.29 12.23 24.76
N ARG A 295 4.09 13.39 24.16
CA ARG A 295 3.52 14.57 24.77
C ARG A 295 2.05 14.36 25.06
N ASN A 296 1.69 14.35 26.33
CA ASN A 296 0.35 13.99 26.82
C ASN A 296 -0.72 14.93 26.26
N ALA A 297 -0.43 16.23 26.22
CA ALA A 297 -1.34 17.24 25.68
C ALA A 297 -1.57 17.11 24.17
N VAL A 298 -0.58 16.60 23.43
CA VAL A 298 -0.71 16.36 21.98
C VAL A 298 -1.46 15.05 21.72
N GLU A 299 -1.15 14.00 22.47
CA GLU A 299 -1.81 12.69 22.35
C GLU A 299 -3.32 12.77 22.61
N LYS A 300 -3.75 13.58 23.57
CA LYS A 300 -5.18 13.82 23.88
C LYS A 300 -5.99 14.42 22.72
N GLN A 301 -5.33 14.91 21.67
CA GLN A 301 -5.99 15.44 20.46
C GLN A 301 -6.29 14.35 19.42
N ILE A 302 -5.86 13.11 19.66
CA ILE A 302 -6.12 11.97 18.78
C ILE A 302 -7.46 11.36 19.19
N GLU A 303 -8.45 11.39 18.29
CA GLU A 303 -9.83 11.00 18.56
C GLU A 303 -10.27 9.88 17.59
N PRO A 304 -9.94 8.60 17.90
CA PRO A 304 -10.34 7.47 17.06
C PRO A 304 -11.86 7.37 16.90
N ASP A 305 -12.33 7.32 15.66
CA ASP A 305 -13.72 7.06 15.31
C ASP A 305 -13.83 5.93 14.26
N PRO A 306 -14.12 4.69 14.69
CA PRO A 306 -14.35 3.56 13.79
C PRO A 306 -15.49 3.77 12.77
N LEU A 307 -16.42 4.66 13.09
CA LEU A 307 -17.59 4.99 12.28
C LEU A 307 -17.36 6.24 11.42
N GLY A 308 -16.13 6.76 11.42
CA GLY A 308 -15.72 7.91 10.62
C GLY A 308 -15.93 7.70 9.11
N MET A 309 -15.82 8.81 8.38
CA MET A 309 -15.93 8.82 6.92
C MET A 309 -14.78 8.04 6.30
N VAL A 310 -15.11 7.06 5.44
CA VAL A 310 -14.12 6.44 4.53
C VAL A 310 -14.00 7.36 3.34
N HIS A 311 -12.78 7.82 3.05
CA HIS A 311 -12.54 8.74 1.96
C HIS A 311 -12.35 7.96 0.65
N ASP A 312 -12.84 8.51 -0.45
CA ASP A 312 -12.46 8.05 -1.78
C ASP A 312 -11.13 8.71 -2.15
N ASP A 313 -10.03 8.04 -1.82
CA ASP A 313 -8.69 8.53 -2.13
C ASP A 313 -8.44 8.70 -3.64
N ASN A 314 -9.30 8.17 -4.51
CA ASN A 314 -9.24 8.51 -5.94
C ASN A 314 -9.62 9.98 -6.15
N GLN A 315 -10.58 10.52 -5.41
CA GLN A 315 -10.98 11.93 -5.50
C GLN A 315 -9.91 12.90 -4.99
N GLY A 316 -9.06 12.51 -4.04
CA GLY A 316 -7.90 13.32 -3.63
C GLY A 316 -6.86 13.49 -4.76
N ILE A 317 -6.75 12.50 -5.65
CA ILE A 317 -5.95 12.58 -6.88
C ILE A 317 -6.64 13.47 -7.93
N TYR A 318 -7.97 13.42 -8.00
CA TYR A 318 -8.78 14.19 -8.97
C TYR A 318 -9.02 15.65 -8.56
N GLY A 319 -8.99 15.97 -7.26
CA GLY A 319 -9.26 17.31 -6.71
C GLY A 319 -8.18 18.36 -7.04
N LEU A 320 -6.97 17.94 -7.41
CA LEU A 320 -5.93 18.85 -7.94
C LEU A 320 -6.19 19.29 -9.40
N LEU A 321 -7.21 18.73 -10.06
CA LEU A 321 -7.61 19.02 -11.44
C LEU A 321 -9.05 19.59 -11.52
N GLU A 322 -9.47 20.31 -10.48
CA GLU A 322 -10.88 20.60 -10.23
C GLU A 322 -11.63 21.48 -11.27
N PRO A 323 -11.02 22.18 -12.25
CA PRO A 323 -11.81 22.76 -13.33
C PRO A 323 -11.58 22.02 -14.65
N LEU A 324 -12.03 20.76 -14.75
CA LEU A 324 -12.58 20.09 -15.96
C LEU A 324 -12.76 18.58 -15.69
N TYR A 325 -13.79 18.22 -14.93
CA TYR A 325 -14.27 16.83 -14.84
C TYR A 325 -14.91 16.41 -16.18
N GLU A 326 -14.11 15.94 -17.13
CA GLU A 326 -14.61 15.19 -18.28
C GLU A 326 -14.68 13.68 -17.94
N PRO A 327 -15.79 12.99 -18.23
CA PRO A 327 -15.89 11.51 -18.20
C PRO A 327 -14.73 10.81 -18.92
N LEU A 328 -14.15 11.48 -19.91
CA LEU A 328 -13.01 11.03 -20.69
C LEU A 328 -11.74 10.81 -19.86
N LEU A 329 -11.41 11.70 -18.92
CA LEU A 329 -10.18 11.59 -18.13
C LEU A 329 -10.26 10.42 -17.14
N ARG A 330 -11.45 10.15 -16.59
CA ARG A 330 -11.72 8.98 -15.74
C ARG A 330 -11.50 7.68 -16.52
N SER A 331 -12.05 7.58 -17.74
CA SER A 331 -11.83 6.43 -18.62
C SER A 331 -10.34 6.27 -19.01
N MET A 332 -9.58 7.37 -19.07
CA MET A 332 -8.13 7.31 -19.31
C MET A 332 -7.32 6.89 -18.08
N LEU A 333 -7.79 7.18 -16.86
CA LEU A 333 -7.05 6.93 -15.61
C LEU A 333 -7.40 5.60 -14.94
N GLU A 334 -8.63 5.10 -15.08
CA GLU A 334 -9.05 3.79 -14.56
C GLU A 334 -8.13 2.63 -15.02
N PRO A 335 -7.69 2.56 -16.29
CA PRO A 335 -6.71 1.56 -16.73
C PRO A 335 -5.33 1.69 -16.07
N PHE A 336 -4.94 2.86 -15.56
CA PHE A 336 -3.65 3.03 -14.85
C PHE A 336 -3.76 2.68 -13.37
N MET A 337 -4.90 2.96 -12.76
CA MET A 337 -5.15 2.68 -11.34
C MET A 337 -5.56 1.23 -11.11
N GLU A 338 -6.06 0.56 -12.17
CA GLU A 338 -6.60 -0.80 -12.19
C GLU A 338 -7.22 -1.16 -10.84
N PRO A 339 -8.38 -0.58 -10.45
CA PRO A 339 -9.01 -0.93 -9.19
C PRO A 339 -9.07 -2.45 -9.10
N ARG A 340 -8.62 -3.05 -8.01
CA ARG A 340 -8.62 -4.49 -7.80
C ARG A 340 -8.98 -4.81 -6.35
N PRO A 341 -9.68 -5.93 -6.11
CA PRO A 341 -9.86 -6.45 -4.77
C PRO A 341 -8.53 -6.58 -4.04
N ARG A 342 -8.52 -6.32 -2.74
CA ARG A 342 -7.37 -6.58 -1.87
C ARG A 342 -7.59 -7.90 -1.14
N ALA A 343 -6.59 -8.77 -1.09
CA ALA A 343 -6.64 -9.93 -0.19
C ALA A 343 -6.66 -9.44 1.26
N THR A 344 -7.75 -9.76 1.95
CA THR A 344 -8.01 -9.31 3.33
C THR A 344 -8.35 -10.51 4.21
N PRO A 345 -8.04 -10.45 5.51
CA PRO A 345 -8.49 -11.48 6.45
C PRO A 345 -10.01 -11.56 6.50
N VAL A 346 -10.54 -12.77 6.76
CA VAL A 346 -11.98 -12.95 6.98
C VAL A 346 -12.43 -12.18 8.22
N ILE A 347 -13.55 -11.48 8.09
CA ILE A 347 -14.25 -10.82 9.20
C ILE A 347 -15.31 -11.77 9.72
N ASP A 348 -14.95 -12.57 10.72
CA ASP A 348 -15.89 -13.45 11.43
C ASP A 348 -16.47 -12.73 12.66
N LYS A 349 -17.80 -12.64 12.75
CA LYS A 349 -18.48 -11.98 13.88
C LYS A 349 -18.35 -12.75 15.20
N TYR A 350 -18.04 -14.04 15.14
CA TYR A 350 -17.99 -14.93 16.30
C TYR A 350 -16.56 -15.17 16.76
N GLU A 351 -15.57 -14.97 15.89
CA GLU A 351 -14.16 -15.20 16.16
C GLU A 351 -13.30 -13.97 15.87
N ASN A 352 -12.66 -13.46 16.93
CA ASN A 352 -11.72 -12.35 16.81
C ASN A 352 -10.42 -12.82 16.12
N ASN A 353 -10.08 -12.16 15.03
CA ASN A 353 -8.85 -12.35 14.29
C ASN A 353 -7.82 -11.34 14.78
N ALA A 354 -6.67 -11.80 15.28
CA ALA A 354 -5.60 -10.94 15.79
C ALA A 354 -5.01 -9.98 14.72
N SER A 355 -5.21 -10.28 13.43
CA SER A 355 -4.84 -9.39 12.34
C SER A 355 -5.88 -8.30 12.05
N LEU A 356 -7.07 -8.33 12.63
CA LEU A 356 -8.08 -7.28 12.46
C LEU A 356 -8.14 -6.39 13.70
N HIS A 357 -8.08 -5.07 13.53
CA HIS A 357 -8.27 -4.15 14.64
C HIS A 357 -9.75 -4.18 15.11
N PRO A 358 -10.06 -4.03 16.42
CA PRO A 358 -11.43 -3.97 16.93
C PRO A 358 -12.35 -2.94 16.26
N SER A 359 -11.79 -1.89 15.67
CA SER A 359 -12.54 -0.90 14.89
C SER A 359 -13.20 -1.49 13.62
N VAL A 360 -12.60 -2.53 13.02
CA VAL A 360 -13.16 -3.24 11.87
C VAL A 360 -14.49 -3.90 12.26
N TYR A 361 -14.51 -4.63 13.37
CA TYR A 361 -15.72 -5.28 13.89
C TYR A 361 -16.79 -4.27 14.31
N THR A 362 -16.38 -3.20 14.99
CA THR A 362 -17.28 -2.11 15.38
C THR A 362 -18.01 -1.54 14.17
N ARG A 363 -17.28 -1.26 13.09
CA ARG A 363 -17.83 -0.75 11.83
C ARG A 363 -18.66 -1.79 11.09
N HIS A 364 -18.25 -3.06 11.10
CA HIS A 364 -18.96 -4.15 10.46
C HIS A 364 -20.35 -4.39 11.08
N GLU A 365 -20.47 -4.29 12.41
CA GLU A 365 -21.73 -4.46 13.12
C GLU A 365 -22.65 -3.24 13.04
N ARG A 366 -22.06 -2.04 13.06
CA ARG A 366 -22.78 -0.75 13.12
C ARG A 366 -22.29 0.20 12.03
N PRO A 367 -22.41 -0.16 10.75
CA PRO A 367 -21.85 0.66 9.70
C PRO A 367 -22.57 2.03 9.64
N PRO A 368 -21.84 3.10 9.29
CA PRO A 368 -22.46 4.41 9.10
C PRO A 368 -23.60 4.36 8.08
N ILE A 369 -24.67 5.11 8.36
CA ILE A 369 -25.84 5.20 7.45
C ILE A 369 -25.47 5.68 6.04
N THR A 370 -24.35 6.41 5.92
CA THR A 370 -23.82 6.92 4.66
C THR A 370 -23.11 5.86 3.81
N SER A 371 -22.74 4.71 4.37
CA SER A 371 -21.98 3.66 3.67
C SER A 371 -22.75 2.37 3.38
N GLY A 372 -23.94 2.17 3.95
CA GLY A 372 -24.66 0.90 3.85
C GLY A 372 -23.93 -0.25 4.58
N PRO A 373 -24.25 -1.53 4.31
CA PRO A 373 -23.58 -2.67 4.94
C PRO A 373 -22.07 -2.67 4.68
N TYR A 374 -21.26 -2.82 5.74
CA TYR A 374 -19.80 -2.81 5.63
C TYR A 374 -19.25 -4.24 5.66
N ARG A 375 -18.62 -4.67 4.57
CA ARG A 375 -17.93 -5.98 4.47
C ARG A 375 -18.74 -7.17 4.97
N SER A 376 -20.04 -7.22 4.68
CA SER A 376 -20.90 -8.37 4.98
C SER A 376 -20.23 -9.66 4.54
N THR A 377 -20.10 -10.62 5.46
CA THR A 377 -19.30 -11.84 5.26
C THR A 377 -20.17 -13.07 5.52
N ARG A 378 -20.11 -14.04 4.60
CA ARG A 378 -20.69 -15.38 4.73
C ARG A 378 -19.70 -16.41 4.19
N THR A 379 -19.39 -17.40 5.01
CA THR A 379 -18.64 -18.60 4.60
C THR A 379 -19.62 -19.73 4.41
N LEU A 380 -19.45 -20.51 3.34
CA LEU A 380 -20.35 -21.64 3.04
C LEU A 380 -19.83 -22.93 3.67
N ALA A 381 -20.70 -23.66 4.36
CA ALA A 381 -20.45 -25.03 4.75
C ALA A 381 -20.57 -25.99 3.54
N PRO A 382 -19.97 -27.19 3.57
CA PRO A 382 -20.16 -28.19 2.51
C PRO A 382 -21.64 -28.50 2.29
N GLY A 383 -22.08 -28.44 1.03
CA GLY A 383 -23.48 -28.59 0.60
C GLY A 383 -24.32 -27.31 0.68
N GLU A 384 -23.79 -26.22 1.23
CA GLU A 384 -24.49 -24.94 1.33
C GLU A 384 -24.33 -24.11 0.06
N SER A 385 -25.40 -23.38 -0.30
CA SER A 385 -25.43 -22.46 -1.42
C SER A 385 -25.80 -21.04 -0.99
N ALA A 386 -25.29 -20.05 -1.72
CA ALA A 386 -25.71 -18.66 -1.63
C ALA A 386 -25.87 -18.06 -3.03
N THR A 387 -26.92 -17.25 -3.21
CA THR A 387 -27.17 -16.50 -4.45
C THR A 387 -26.97 -15.01 -4.19
N VAL A 388 -26.20 -14.36 -5.06
CA VAL A 388 -25.89 -12.94 -5.01
C VAL A 388 -26.18 -12.26 -6.35
N GLY A 389 -26.63 -11.01 -6.31
CA GLY A 389 -26.74 -10.18 -7.51
C GLY A 389 -25.37 -9.63 -7.90
N VAL A 390 -25.08 -9.63 -9.21
CA VAL A 390 -23.88 -9.05 -9.81
C VAL A 390 -24.33 -8.04 -10.85
N SER A 391 -24.15 -6.77 -10.54
CA SER A 391 -24.48 -5.64 -11.40
C SER A 391 -23.46 -5.52 -12.52
N ALA A 392 -23.95 -5.31 -13.74
CA ALA A 392 -23.10 -5.10 -14.91
C ALA A 392 -22.43 -3.71 -14.92
N ARG A 393 -22.93 -2.78 -14.08
CA ARG A 393 -22.46 -1.40 -14.00
C ARG A 393 -21.26 -1.25 -13.06
N ASP A 394 -21.07 -2.20 -12.16
CA ASP A 394 -19.99 -2.13 -11.18
C ASP A 394 -18.76 -2.88 -11.69
N PRO A 395 -17.58 -2.24 -11.73
CA PRO A 395 -16.36 -2.90 -12.16
C PRO A 395 -15.93 -4.01 -11.18
N TRP A 396 -16.40 -3.95 -9.93
CA TRP A 396 -16.22 -4.99 -8.93
C TRP A 396 -17.45 -5.07 -8.04
N ASN A 397 -18.13 -6.22 -8.06
CA ASN A 397 -19.21 -6.50 -7.13
C ASN A 397 -18.64 -7.25 -5.93
N TRP A 398 -18.80 -6.69 -4.73
CA TRP A 398 -18.57 -7.40 -3.48
C TRP A 398 -19.70 -8.41 -3.27
N THR A 399 -19.40 -9.71 -3.32
CA THR A 399 -20.43 -10.75 -3.11
C THR A 399 -20.72 -11.00 -1.63
N GLY A 400 -19.78 -10.65 -0.76
CA GLY A 400 -19.81 -11.00 0.65
C GLY A 400 -19.54 -12.46 0.95
N LEU A 401 -19.22 -13.28 -0.06
CA LEU A 401 -18.82 -14.66 0.15
C LEU A 401 -17.31 -14.74 0.41
N TYR A 402 -16.94 -15.37 1.52
CA TYR A 402 -15.56 -15.80 1.77
C TYR A 402 -15.45 -17.27 1.40
N LEU A 403 -14.57 -17.59 0.44
CA LEU A 403 -14.36 -18.95 -0.02
C LEU A 403 -13.12 -19.51 0.68
N ASP A 404 -13.28 -20.65 1.35
CA ASP A 404 -12.16 -21.42 1.86
C ASP A 404 -11.51 -22.25 0.76
N VAL A 405 -10.34 -22.82 1.03
CA VAL A 405 -9.77 -23.86 0.15
C VAL A 405 -10.75 -25.03 0.05
N GLY A 406 -11.17 -25.37 -1.18
CA GLY A 406 -12.18 -26.39 -1.40
C GLY A 406 -12.73 -26.40 -2.83
N GLU A 407 -13.71 -27.27 -3.06
CA GLU A 407 -14.40 -27.43 -4.35
C GLU A 407 -15.70 -26.63 -4.35
N TYR A 408 -15.92 -25.84 -5.40
CA TYR A 408 -17.09 -24.99 -5.55
C TYR A 408 -17.74 -25.16 -6.91
N ALA A 409 -19.07 -25.14 -6.92
CA ALA A 409 -19.90 -25.07 -8.12
C ALA A 409 -20.53 -23.68 -8.23
N PHE A 410 -20.41 -23.07 -9.40
CA PHE A 410 -20.94 -21.76 -9.74
C PHE A 410 -22.00 -21.93 -10.81
N ALA A 411 -23.13 -21.25 -10.66
CA ALA A 411 -24.20 -21.20 -11.65
C ALA A 411 -24.75 -19.77 -11.70
N ALA A 412 -24.93 -19.23 -12.90
CA ALA A 412 -25.42 -17.87 -13.07
C ALA A 412 -26.61 -17.81 -14.03
N THR A 413 -27.58 -16.99 -13.68
CA THR A 413 -28.79 -16.76 -14.49
C THR A 413 -29.15 -15.28 -14.54
N GLY A 414 -29.96 -14.89 -15.51
CA GLY A 414 -30.36 -13.49 -15.72
C GLY A 414 -29.68 -12.90 -16.95
N GLU A 415 -29.90 -11.61 -17.16
CA GLU A 415 -29.40 -10.88 -18.31
C GLU A 415 -29.00 -9.47 -17.90
N TRP A 416 -27.96 -8.96 -18.55
CA TRP A 416 -27.56 -7.57 -18.50
C TRP A 416 -27.40 -7.02 -19.91
N THR A 417 -27.30 -5.70 -20.03
CA THR A 417 -27.05 -5.04 -21.31
C THR A 417 -25.80 -4.19 -21.24
N ASP A 418 -25.06 -4.17 -22.35
CA ASP A 418 -24.11 -3.11 -22.70
C ASP A 418 -24.79 -2.27 -23.78
N LEU A 419 -25.12 -1.01 -23.46
CA LEU A 419 -26.01 -0.18 -24.27
C LEU A 419 -27.35 -0.91 -24.55
N SER A 420 -27.59 -1.29 -25.80
CA SER A 420 -28.79 -2.01 -26.25
C SER A 420 -28.56 -3.50 -26.51
N ILE A 421 -27.35 -4.03 -26.26
CA ILE A 421 -26.99 -5.41 -26.52
C ILE A 421 -27.22 -6.23 -25.26
N ALA A 422 -28.29 -7.04 -25.24
CA ALA A 422 -28.54 -8.00 -24.18
C ALA A 422 -27.54 -9.15 -24.22
N SER A 423 -27.03 -9.53 -23.05
CA SER A 423 -26.12 -10.64 -22.85
C SER A 423 -26.49 -11.40 -21.58
N GLY A 424 -26.47 -12.73 -21.65
CA GLY A 424 -26.49 -13.57 -20.45
C GLY A 424 -25.10 -13.67 -19.83
N PRO A 425 -24.97 -14.39 -18.70
CA PRO A 425 -23.70 -14.52 -17.98
C PRO A 425 -22.64 -15.32 -18.76
N ALA A 426 -23.02 -16.11 -19.77
CA ALA A 426 -22.07 -16.73 -20.71
C ALA A 426 -21.39 -15.72 -21.67
N GLY A 427 -21.83 -14.46 -21.67
CA GLY A 427 -21.36 -13.40 -22.55
C GLY A 427 -22.21 -13.22 -23.80
N THR A 428 -21.81 -12.25 -24.62
CA THR A 428 -22.54 -11.90 -25.83
C THR A 428 -22.35 -12.97 -26.91
N THR A 429 -23.44 -13.61 -27.34
CA THR A 429 -23.42 -14.53 -28.48
C THR A 429 -23.59 -13.77 -29.80
N GLY A 430 -22.52 -13.70 -30.61
CA GLY A 430 -22.57 -13.14 -31.97
C GLY A 430 -21.41 -12.20 -32.31
N TRP A 431 -21.18 -11.97 -33.61
CA TRP A 431 -20.21 -10.97 -34.08
C TRP A 431 -20.68 -9.58 -33.61
N ARG A 432 -19.95 -8.95 -32.68
CA ARG A 432 -20.09 -7.52 -32.35
C ARG A 432 -19.92 -6.73 -33.66
N ARG A 433 -21.03 -6.36 -34.30
CA ARG A 433 -21.02 -5.31 -35.32
C ARG A 433 -20.82 -4.01 -34.55
N PHE A 434 -19.57 -3.62 -34.33
CA PHE A 434 -19.29 -2.23 -33.99
C PHE A 434 -19.97 -1.38 -35.06
N HIS A 435 -21.01 -0.62 -34.70
CA HIS A 435 -21.60 0.31 -35.64
C HIS A 435 -20.52 1.35 -35.96
N PRO A 436 -20.07 1.46 -37.23
CA PRO A 436 -18.92 2.32 -37.57
C PRO A 436 -19.10 3.77 -37.13
N ARG A 437 -20.35 4.24 -37.01
CA ARG A 437 -20.69 5.61 -36.59
C ARG A 437 -20.48 5.88 -35.10
N GLU A 438 -20.48 4.87 -34.24
CA GLU A 438 -20.30 5.02 -32.79
C GLU A 438 -18.81 5.01 -32.42
N ALA A 439 -18.04 4.12 -33.04
CA ALA A 439 -16.57 4.16 -32.97
C ALA A 439 -16.02 5.48 -33.54
N PHE A 440 -16.60 6.00 -34.63
CA PHE A 440 -16.12 7.23 -35.26
C PHE A 440 -16.34 8.48 -34.40
N ARG A 441 -17.39 8.55 -33.55
CA ARG A 441 -17.60 9.74 -32.69
C ARG A 441 -16.60 9.81 -31.55
N LEU A 442 -16.24 8.69 -30.92
CA LEU A 442 -15.22 8.64 -29.87
C LEU A 442 -13.80 8.75 -30.46
N ALA A 443 -13.55 8.06 -31.58
CA ALA A 443 -12.27 8.07 -32.29
C ALA A 443 -11.92 9.45 -32.88
N SER A 444 -12.89 10.16 -33.47
CA SER A 444 -12.61 11.45 -34.15
C SER A 444 -12.27 12.60 -33.20
N THR A 445 -12.67 12.54 -31.93
CA THR A 445 -12.38 13.62 -30.97
C THR A 445 -11.08 13.40 -30.19
N VAL A 446 -10.65 12.14 -30.01
CA VAL A 446 -9.45 11.78 -29.22
C VAL A 446 -8.20 11.54 -30.09
N LEU A 447 -8.36 11.00 -31.31
CA LEU A 447 -7.20 10.55 -32.10
C LEU A 447 -6.40 11.67 -32.80
N GLY A 448 -6.98 12.86 -32.99
CA GLY A 448 -6.36 13.88 -33.86
C GLY A 448 -5.00 14.42 -33.39
N GLN A 449 -4.77 14.50 -32.07
CA GLN A 449 -3.53 15.09 -31.51
C GLN A 449 -2.76 14.16 -30.56
N GLY A 450 -3.44 13.28 -29.80
CA GLY A 450 -2.77 12.35 -28.88
C GLY A 450 -2.07 11.18 -29.57
N GLU A 451 -2.60 10.73 -30.71
CA GLU A 451 -2.13 9.50 -31.39
C GLU A 451 -0.73 9.65 -31.99
N ARG A 452 -0.40 10.83 -32.54
CA ARG A 452 0.95 11.10 -33.07
C ARG A 452 1.97 11.28 -31.96
N LEU A 453 1.58 11.84 -30.82
CA LEU A 453 2.45 11.99 -29.66
C LEU A 453 2.73 10.62 -29.04
N PHE A 454 1.69 9.81 -28.84
CA PHE A 454 1.79 8.46 -28.31
C PHE A 454 2.66 7.55 -29.18
N ARG A 455 2.42 7.45 -30.50
CA ARG A 455 3.23 6.62 -31.41
C ARG A 455 4.68 7.09 -31.53
N ARG A 456 4.91 8.40 -31.48
CA ARG A 456 6.25 8.99 -31.60
C ARG A 456 7.06 8.85 -30.31
N VAL A 457 6.39 8.81 -29.15
CA VAL A 457 7.03 8.63 -27.83
C VAL A 457 7.30 7.15 -27.53
N THR A 458 6.52 6.21 -28.06
CA THR A 458 6.54 4.81 -27.57
C THR A 458 7.07 3.79 -28.58
N GLY A 459 7.19 4.13 -29.86
CA GLY A 459 7.86 3.31 -30.87
C GLY A 459 7.25 1.91 -31.12
N ASN A 460 6.09 1.59 -30.55
CA ASN A 460 5.50 0.24 -30.59
C ASN A 460 4.12 0.25 -31.28
N PRO A 461 3.93 -0.49 -32.39
CA PRO A 461 2.66 -0.61 -33.09
C PRO A 461 1.58 -1.46 -32.37
N GLN A 462 1.86 -2.04 -31.19
CA GLN A 462 0.97 -2.97 -30.46
C GLN A 462 0.66 -2.60 -28.99
N ALA A 463 0.54 -1.32 -28.64
CA ALA A 463 0.18 -0.95 -27.27
C ALA A 463 -1.28 -1.31 -26.91
N ASN A 464 -1.51 -1.90 -25.72
CA ASN A 464 -2.82 -2.29 -25.20
C ASN A 464 -3.78 -1.09 -25.20
N PHE A 465 -4.87 -1.22 -25.97
CA PHE A 465 -5.78 -0.12 -26.26
C PHE A 465 -6.85 0.00 -25.18
N LEU A 466 -7.23 1.25 -24.86
CA LEU A 466 -8.37 1.70 -24.04
C LEU A 466 -9.76 1.08 -24.38
N LEU A 467 -9.82 0.05 -25.21
CA LEU A 467 -11.03 -0.58 -25.77
C LEU A 467 -10.96 -2.13 -25.73
N THR A 468 -10.01 -2.72 -25.00
CA THR A 468 -9.90 -4.17 -24.84
C THR A 468 -10.66 -4.67 -23.61
N ARG A 469 -11.00 -5.96 -23.59
CA ARG A 469 -11.67 -6.62 -22.45
C ARG A 469 -10.73 -6.65 -21.26
N ARG A 470 -11.28 -6.58 -20.04
CA ARG A 470 -10.54 -6.81 -18.79
C ARG A 470 -10.01 -8.23 -18.66
N ASP A 471 -10.69 -9.18 -19.29
CA ASP A 471 -10.18 -10.52 -19.52
C ASP A 471 -10.21 -10.82 -21.03
N GLU A 472 -9.04 -10.86 -21.66
CA GLU A 472 -8.93 -11.02 -23.11
C GLU A 472 -9.27 -12.44 -23.58
N ASN A 473 -9.19 -13.41 -22.67
CA ASN A 473 -9.48 -14.81 -22.98
C ASN A 473 -10.98 -15.10 -22.94
N GLU A 474 -11.75 -14.30 -22.21
CA GLU A 474 -13.17 -14.54 -21.97
C GLU A 474 -14.08 -13.66 -22.85
N PRO A 475 -15.29 -14.10 -23.23
CA PRO A 475 -16.20 -13.30 -24.05
C PRO A 475 -16.57 -11.95 -23.42
N TRP A 476 -16.92 -10.98 -24.26
CA TRP A 476 -17.52 -9.73 -23.79
C TRP A 476 -18.76 -10.01 -22.95
N MET A 477 -18.93 -9.25 -21.87
CA MET A 477 -20.06 -9.35 -20.96
C MET A 477 -20.25 -10.74 -20.35
N SER A 478 -19.24 -11.61 -20.35
CA SER A 478 -19.27 -12.86 -19.59
C SER A 478 -19.06 -12.58 -18.11
N LEU A 479 -19.66 -13.39 -17.24
CA LEU A 479 -19.49 -13.27 -15.80
C LEU A 479 -18.14 -13.85 -15.38
N ILE A 480 -17.32 -13.03 -14.72
CA ILE A 480 -16.02 -13.41 -14.19
C ILE A 480 -16.05 -13.31 -12.68
N GLY A 481 -15.54 -14.36 -12.01
CA GLY A 481 -15.27 -14.37 -10.58
C GLY A 481 -13.78 -14.12 -10.31
N VAL A 482 -13.49 -13.49 -9.18
CA VAL A 482 -12.12 -13.32 -8.68
C VAL A 482 -12.12 -13.61 -7.18
N VAL A 483 -11.31 -14.57 -6.75
CA VAL A 483 -11.03 -14.77 -5.33
C VAL A 483 -9.89 -13.85 -4.95
N ALA A 484 -10.17 -12.90 -4.05
CA ALA A 484 -9.20 -11.93 -3.56
C ALA A 484 -8.20 -12.61 -2.61
N ASN A 485 -7.26 -13.34 -3.19
CA ASN A 485 -6.27 -14.16 -2.49
C ASN A 485 -4.84 -13.92 -3.00
N ASP A 486 -4.54 -12.73 -3.52
CA ASP A 486 -3.19 -12.40 -3.94
C ASP A 486 -2.23 -12.45 -2.74
N ALA A 487 -0.96 -12.74 -3.02
CA ALA A 487 0.11 -12.54 -2.05
C ALA A 487 1.40 -12.20 -2.79
N ILE A 488 2.23 -11.41 -2.13
CA ILE A 488 3.59 -11.16 -2.60
C ILE A 488 4.46 -12.32 -2.10
N ALA A 489 4.99 -13.13 -3.01
CA ALA A 489 5.94 -14.19 -2.67
C ALA A 489 7.34 -13.63 -2.41
N LEU A 490 8.20 -14.47 -1.84
CA LEU A 490 9.51 -14.13 -1.27
C LEU A 490 10.55 -13.59 -2.24
N GLU A 491 10.40 -13.90 -3.52
CA GLU A 491 11.29 -13.44 -4.60
C GLU A 491 10.72 -12.20 -5.31
N GLY A 492 9.67 -11.58 -4.76
CA GLY A 492 8.94 -10.49 -5.41
C GLY A 492 7.93 -10.96 -6.47
N ALA A 493 7.81 -12.27 -6.71
CA ALA A 493 6.77 -12.82 -7.58
C ALA A 493 5.40 -12.67 -6.91
N GLN A 494 4.54 -11.81 -7.44
CA GLN A 494 3.17 -11.68 -6.94
C GLN A 494 2.35 -12.89 -7.42
N ALA A 495 1.89 -13.72 -6.48
CA ALA A 495 0.81 -14.65 -6.77
C ALA A 495 -0.44 -13.81 -7.02
N LEU A 496 -0.86 -13.76 -8.28
CA LEU A 496 -2.05 -13.03 -8.69
C LEU A 496 -3.31 -13.67 -8.09
N HIS A 497 -4.37 -12.88 -7.99
CA HIS A 497 -5.68 -13.39 -7.61
C HIS A 497 -6.12 -14.55 -8.52
N GLU A 498 -6.80 -15.52 -7.92
CA GLU A 498 -7.44 -16.60 -8.66
C GLU A 498 -8.66 -16.07 -9.42
N ARG A 499 -8.61 -16.17 -10.75
CA ARG A 499 -9.71 -15.77 -11.65
C ARG A 499 -10.51 -17.00 -12.07
N ILE A 500 -11.82 -16.85 -12.13
CA ILE A 500 -12.77 -17.91 -12.44
C ILE A 500 -13.63 -17.44 -13.61
N ALA A 501 -13.52 -18.12 -14.74
CA ALA A 501 -14.42 -17.94 -15.89
C ALA A 501 -15.77 -18.59 -15.56
N ILE A 502 -16.64 -17.85 -14.84
CA ILE A 502 -17.91 -18.40 -14.34
C ILE A 502 -18.87 -18.67 -15.49
N GLY A 503 -19.02 -17.70 -16.41
CA GLY A 503 -19.97 -17.84 -17.52
C GLY A 503 -21.39 -18.11 -17.00
N ALA A 504 -22.13 -19.01 -17.66
CA ALA A 504 -23.40 -19.52 -17.14
C ALA A 504 -23.26 -20.53 -15.99
N GLY A 505 -22.07 -21.10 -15.81
CA GLY A 505 -21.75 -21.99 -14.72
C GLY A 505 -20.46 -22.77 -14.95
N THR A 506 -19.75 -23.06 -13.87
CA THR A 506 -18.48 -23.78 -13.87
C THR A 506 -18.24 -24.44 -12.51
N ASN A 507 -17.34 -25.42 -12.46
CA ASN A 507 -16.79 -25.92 -11.21
C ASN A 507 -15.36 -25.43 -11.08
N HIS A 508 -14.96 -24.99 -9.89
CA HIS A 508 -13.64 -24.47 -9.65
C HIS A 508 -13.14 -24.86 -8.26
N ARG A 509 -11.90 -25.32 -8.18
CA ARG A 509 -11.23 -25.59 -6.91
C ARG A 509 -10.51 -24.33 -6.46
N VAL A 510 -10.95 -23.76 -5.36
CA VAL A 510 -10.29 -22.61 -4.72
C VAL A 510 -9.01 -23.10 -4.06
N CYS A 511 -7.87 -22.57 -4.50
CA CYS A 511 -6.56 -23.02 -4.02
C CYS A 511 -6.07 -22.24 -2.80
N ARG A 512 -6.57 -21.02 -2.59
CA ARG A 512 -6.26 -20.16 -1.45
C ARG A 512 -7.50 -19.38 -1.04
N SER A 513 -7.78 -19.34 0.26
CA SER A 513 -8.97 -18.67 0.77
C SER A 513 -8.98 -17.17 0.48
N GLY A 514 -10.16 -16.60 0.28
CA GLY A 514 -10.33 -15.17 0.04
C GLY A 514 -11.77 -14.79 -0.26
N TYR A 515 -12.03 -13.48 -0.32
CA TYR A 515 -13.34 -12.96 -0.68
C TYR A 515 -13.60 -13.09 -2.18
N LEU A 516 -14.79 -13.57 -2.56
CA LEU A 516 -15.22 -13.61 -3.94
C LEU A 516 -15.74 -12.23 -4.38
N TYR A 517 -15.17 -11.74 -5.47
CA TYR A 517 -15.69 -10.62 -6.24
C TYR A 517 -16.18 -11.12 -7.59
N ALA A 518 -17.10 -10.39 -8.21
CA ALA A 518 -17.59 -10.72 -9.54
C ALA A 518 -17.81 -9.48 -10.40
N PHE A 519 -17.71 -9.61 -11.71
CA PHE A 519 -17.99 -8.53 -12.66
C PHE A 519 -18.39 -9.05 -14.04
N ALA A 520 -19.05 -8.20 -14.83
CA ALA A 520 -19.29 -8.44 -16.26
C ALA A 520 -18.02 -8.09 -17.06
N ASN A 521 -17.50 -8.97 -17.91
CA ASN A 521 -16.25 -8.75 -18.64
C ASN A 521 -16.35 -7.67 -19.72
N ASP A 522 -16.18 -6.42 -19.32
CA ASP A 522 -16.21 -5.24 -20.18
C ASP A 522 -14.92 -4.41 -20.04
N ALA A 523 -14.74 -3.42 -20.92
CA ALA A 523 -13.56 -2.56 -20.96
C ALA A 523 -13.56 -1.56 -19.80
N TRP A 524 -12.36 -1.26 -19.29
CA TRP A 524 -12.18 -0.20 -18.28
C TRP A 524 -12.74 1.13 -18.77
N GLY A 525 -13.45 1.87 -17.90
CA GLY A 525 -14.09 3.14 -18.26
C GLY A 525 -15.43 3.03 -19.02
N PHE A 526 -15.90 1.84 -19.40
CA PHE A 526 -17.14 1.66 -20.19
C PHE A 526 -18.34 1.10 -19.42
N TYR A 527 -18.13 0.65 -18.18
CA TYR A 527 -19.20 0.09 -17.31
C TYR A 527 -20.38 1.05 -17.06
N GLY A 528 -20.18 2.36 -17.21
CA GLY A 528 -21.24 3.37 -17.07
C GLY A 528 -22.41 3.19 -18.05
N ASN A 529 -22.20 2.48 -19.17
CA ASN A 529 -23.23 2.18 -20.16
C ASN A 529 -23.96 0.87 -19.90
N ASN A 530 -23.50 0.08 -18.92
CA ASN A 530 -24.07 -1.24 -18.63
C ASN A 530 -25.29 -1.13 -17.72
N ARG A 531 -26.27 -2.03 -17.89
CA ARG A 531 -27.51 -2.07 -17.11
C ARG A 531 -27.89 -3.51 -16.78
N GLY A 532 -28.62 -3.70 -15.68
CA GLY A 532 -29.11 -5.00 -15.26
C GLY A 532 -28.09 -5.81 -14.46
N ASP A 533 -28.55 -6.99 -14.03
CA ASP A 533 -27.89 -7.81 -13.04
C ASP A 533 -28.03 -9.29 -13.40
N VAL A 534 -26.97 -10.06 -13.16
CA VAL A 534 -27.06 -11.52 -13.15
C VAL A 534 -27.04 -12.03 -11.72
N HIS A 535 -27.67 -13.17 -11.49
CA HIS A 535 -27.76 -13.81 -10.19
C HIS A 535 -26.77 -14.97 -10.17
N LEU A 536 -25.70 -14.83 -9.40
CA LEU A 536 -24.66 -15.84 -9.21
C LEU A 536 -24.98 -16.69 -7.99
N THR A 537 -25.18 -17.98 -8.20
CA THR A 537 -25.29 -18.99 -7.14
C THR A 537 -23.96 -19.71 -6.99
N VAL A 538 -23.42 -19.70 -5.77
CA VAL A 538 -22.18 -20.38 -5.39
C VAL A 538 -22.54 -21.48 -4.39
N THR A 539 -22.04 -22.69 -4.63
CA THR A 539 -22.25 -23.86 -3.76
C THR A 539 -20.90 -24.46 -3.40
N ARG A 540 -20.63 -24.66 -2.10
CA ARG A 540 -19.47 -25.44 -1.68
C ARG A 540 -19.81 -26.92 -1.80
N THR A 541 -19.14 -27.66 -2.66
CA THR A 541 -19.50 -29.07 -2.93
C THR A 541 -18.83 -30.04 -1.97
N GLN A 542 -17.68 -29.68 -1.38
CA GLN A 542 -16.93 -30.47 -0.42
C GLN A 542 -16.33 -29.64 0.72
#